data_AF-A0A962ENF0-F1
#
_entry.id   AF-A0A962ENF0-F1
#
_cell.length_a   1.000
_cell.length_b   1.000
_cell.length_c   1.000
_cell.angle_alpha   90.00
_cell.angle_beta   90.00
_cell.angle_gamma   90.00
#
_symmetry.space_group_name_H-M   'P 1'
#
loop_
_entity.id
_entity.type
_entity.pdbx_description
1 polymer ?
#
loop_
_entity_poly.entity_id
_entity_poly.type
_entity_poly.pdbx_seq_one_letter_code
_entity_poly.pdbx_strand_id
1 'polypeptide(L)'
;MNTVSINPEVSPTPQAPAGLASFQQQIGAYLRNPDLARPESLPSRPAEIYSELVFNNLCSFVNACFPVCRTLLPQRHWDALSRQFFRDWFSHRPLFHEIPGEFLDYL
;
A
#
# COMPACT_ATOMS: atom_id res chain seq x y z
N MET A 1 32.86 29.06 -41.47
CA MET A 1 32.96 27.65 -41.04
C MET A 1 33.25 27.63 -39.55
N ASN A 2 32.23 27.38 -38.72
CA ASN A 2 32.38 26.73 -37.41
C ASN A 2 30.98 26.36 -36.91
N THR A 3 30.65 25.08 -37.02
CA THR A 3 29.43 24.48 -36.49
C THR A 3 29.68 24.13 -35.02
N VAL A 4 29.08 24.89 -34.10
CA VAL A 4 29.02 24.53 -32.68
C VAL A 4 28.06 23.35 -32.55
N SER A 5 28.61 22.16 -32.33
CA SER A 5 27.86 20.99 -31.85
C SER A 5 27.45 21.25 -30.41
N ILE A 6 26.20 21.66 -30.21
CA ILE A 6 25.51 21.59 -28.92
C ILE A 6 25.21 20.11 -28.67
N ASN A 7 26.04 19.43 -27.88
CA ASN A 7 25.74 18.12 -27.34
C ASN A 7 24.74 18.32 -26.18
N PRO A 8 23.51 17.78 -26.24
CA PRO A 8 22.65 17.78 -25.06
C PRO A 8 23.23 16.74 -24.10
N GLU A 9 23.94 17.17 -23.07
CA GLU A 9 24.19 16.34 -21.88
C GLU A 9 22.83 16.04 -21.24
N VAL A 10 22.18 14.99 -21.73
CA VAL A 10 21.10 14.32 -21.01
C VAL A 10 21.74 13.76 -19.75
N SER A 11 21.63 14.48 -18.64
CA SER A 11 21.97 13.95 -17.31
C SER A 11 21.26 12.60 -17.15
N PRO A 12 21.95 11.53 -16.75
CA PRO A 12 21.30 10.24 -16.59
C PRO A 12 20.20 10.41 -15.53
N THR A 13 18.96 10.12 -15.92
CA THR A 13 17.85 9.99 -14.98
C THR A 13 18.32 9.08 -13.85
N PRO A 14 18.11 9.40 -12.55
CA PRO A 14 18.57 8.54 -11.47
C PRO A 14 17.95 7.16 -11.66
N GLN A 15 18.73 6.21 -12.17
CA GLN A 15 18.25 4.87 -12.40
C GLN A 15 18.13 4.22 -11.04
N ALA A 16 16.91 3.87 -10.66
CA ALA A 16 16.63 3.26 -9.37
C ALA A 16 17.62 2.10 -9.13
N PRO A 17 18.23 2.00 -7.93
CA PRO A 17 19.20 0.96 -7.65
C PRO A 17 18.62 -0.42 -7.98
N ALA A 18 19.43 -1.27 -8.63
CA ALA A 18 19.02 -2.61 -9.00
C ALA A 18 18.45 -3.33 -7.77
N GLY A 19 17.22 -3.84 -7.87
CA GLY A 19 16.52 -4.52 -6.77
C GLY A 19 15.58 -3.65 -5.92
N LEU A 20 15.55 -2.31 -6.07
CA LEU A 20 14.62 -1.45 -5.33
C LEU A 20 13.16 -1.84 -5.56
N ALA A 21 12.78 -2.10 -6.81
CA ALA A 21 11.42 -2.51 -7.15
C ALA A 21 11.02 -3.82 -6.45
N SER A 22 11.92 -4.82 -6.42
CA SER A 22 11.67 -6.08 -5.73
C SER A 22 11.53 -5.87 -4.23
N PHE A 23 12.39 -5.05 -3.63
CA PHE A 23 12.30 -4.70 -2.22
C PHE A 23 10.99 -3.98 -1.86
N GLN A 24 10.56 -3.01 -2.68
CA GLN A 24 9.29 -2.31 -2.49
C GLN A 24 8.09 -3.25 -2.60
N GLN A 25 8.11 -4.21 -3.52
CA GLN A 25 7.07 -5.24 -3.62
C GLN A 25 7.05 -6.16 -2.40
N GLN A 26 8.22 -6.60 -1.92
CA GLN A 26 8.34 -7.45 -0.74
C GLN A 26 7.86 -6.73 0.54
N ILE A 27 8.26 -5.46 0.74
CA ILE A 27 7.74 -4.65 1.84
C ILE A 27 6.25 -4.43 1.69
N GLY A 28 5.76 -4.06 0.51
CA GLY A 28 4.34 -3.84 0.26
C GLY A 28 3.49 -5.07 0.56
N ALA A 29 3.96 -6.25 0.19
CA ALA A 29 3.32 -7.52 0.51
C ALA A 29 3.31 -7.79 2.03
N TYR A 30 4.44 -7.59 2.71
CA TYR A 30 4.54 -7.76 4.16
C TYR A 30 3.65 -6.78 4.94
N LEU A 31 3.60 -5.50 4.53
CA LEU A 31 2.76 -4.49 5.18
C LEU A 31 1.26 -4.81 5.04
N ARG A 32 0.85 -5.45 3.93
CA ARG A 32 -0.53 -5.94 3.74
C ARG A 32 -0.83 -7.20 4.53
N ASN A 33 0.14 -8.10 4.61
CA ASN A 33 -0.01 -9.38 5.30
C ASN A 33 1.23 -9.68 6.15
N PRO A 34 1.17 -9.39 7.47
CA PRO A 34 2.30 -9.63 8.37
C PRO A 34 2.56 -11.12 8.64
N ASP A 35 1.67 -12.02 8.21
CA ASP A 35 1.91 -13.47 8.26
C ASP A 35 2.93 -13.93 7.18
N LEU A 36 3.28 -13.07 6.22
CA LEU A 36 4.29 -13.35 5.20
C LEU A 36 5.71 -13.18 5.73
N ALA A 37 6.67 -13.80 5.04
CA ALA A 37 8.08 -13.67 5.36
C ALA A 37 8.52 -12.20 5.32
N ARG A 38 8.97 -11.69 6.46
CA ARG A 38 9.57 -10.35 6.57
C ARG A 38 10.84 -10.28 5.72
N PRO A 39 11.03 -9.22 4.92
CA PRO A 39 12.28 -9.00 4.20
C PRO A 39 13.46 -8.86 5.19
N GLU A 40 14.59 -9.52 4.93
CA GLU A 40 15.75 -9.48 5.83
C GLU A 40 16.30 -8.06 6.03
N SER A 41 16.19 -7.21 5.02
CA SER A 41 16.62 -5.82 5.03
C SER A 41 15.70 -4.88 5.82
N LEU A 42 14.53 -5.33 6.29
CA LEU A 42 13.58 -4.52 7.05
C LEU A 42 13.69 -4.84 8.55
N PRO A 43 14.08 -3.89 9.42
CA PRO A 43 14.15 -4.14 10.86
C PRO A 43 12.77 -4.50 11.45
N SER A 44 12.71 -5.44 12.40
CA SER A 44 11.45 -6.01 12.92
C SER A 44 10.51 -4.97 13.51
N ARG A 45 11.01 -4.12 14.41
CA ARG A 45 10.19 -3.11 15.09
C ARG A 45 9.55 -2.09 14.15
N PRO A 46 10.29 -1.42 13.23
CA PRO A 46 9.68 -0.61 12.19
C PRO A 46 8.67 -1.37 11.33
N ALA A 47 8.96 -2.63 10.98
CA ALA A 47 8.07 -3.44 10.15
C ALA A 47 6.68 -3.59 10.79
N GLU A 48 6.65 -3.93 12.08
CA GLU A 48 5.41 -4.06 12.87
C GLU A 48 4.67 -2.71 12.95
N ILE A 49 5.36 -1.64 13.35
CA ILE A 49 4.77 -0.30 13.48
C ILE A 49 4.14 0.15 12.15
N TYR A 50 4.84 -0.02 11.03
CA TYR A 50 4.32 0.38 9.73
C TYR A 50 3.14 -0.49 9.29
N SER A 51 3.18 -1.81 9.56
CA SER A 51 2.05 -2.70 9.24
C SER A 51 0.77 -2.30 9.99
N GLU A 52 0.90 -2.00 11.28
CA GLU A 52 -0.21 -1.53 12.10
C GLU A 52 -0.70 -0.14 11.66
N LEU A 53 0.21 0.79 11.37
CA LEU A 53 -0.14 2.13 10.94
C LEU A 53 -0.95 2.11 9.63
N VAL A 54 -0.50 1.35 8.63
CA VAL A 54 -1.20 1.25 7.34
C VAL A 54 -2.59 0.65 7.52
N PHE A 55 -2.69 -0.44 8.30
CA PHE A 55 -3.97 -1.06 8.61
C PHE A 55 -4.92 -0.12 9.37
N ASN A 56 -4.43 0.59 10.37
CA ASN A 56 -5.23 1.53 11.16
C ASN A 56 -5.72 2.71 10.32
N ASN A 57 -4.89 3.21 9.40
CA ASN A 57 -5.28 4.27 8.48
C ASN A 57 -6.41 3.82 7.54
N LEU A 58 -6.30 2.61 6.98
CA LEU A 58 -7.35 2.02 6.15
C LEU A 58 -8.64 1.85 6.96
N CYS A 59 -8.57 1.22 8.13
CA CYS A 59 -9.73 0.98 8.98
C CYS A 59 -10.42 2.29 9.37
N SER A 60 -9.66 3.32 9.73
CA SER A 60 -10.23 4.63 10.08
C SER A 60 -11.04 5.22 8.93
N PHE A 61 -10.57 5.04 7.71
CA PHE A 61 -11.22 5.52 6.51
C PHE A 61 -12.48 4.71 6.16
N VAL A 62 -12.39 3.37 6.15
CA VAL A 62 -13.55 2.49 5.93
C VAL A 62 -14.62 2.73 7.01
N ASN A 63 -14.21 2.93 8.26
CA ASN A 63 -15.10 3.27 9.38
C ASN A 63 -15.82 4.62 9.18
N ALA A 64 -15.12 5.61 8.62
CA ALA A 64 -15.70 6.92 8.34
C ALA A 64 -16.69 6.88 7.16
N CYS A 65 -16.42 6.06 6.15
CA CYS A 65 -17.28 5.93 4.97
C CYS A 65 -18.50 5.02 5.19
N PHE A 66 -18.39 4.01 6.08
CA PHE A 66 -19.44 3.01 6.31
C PHE A 66 -19.88 2.90 7.77
N PRO A 67 -20.24 4.02 8.45
CA PRO A 67 -20.63 3.99 9.86
C PRO A 67 -21.89 3.14 10.09
N VAL A 68 -22.84 3.15 9.15
CA VAL A 68 -24.08 2.37 9.26
C VAL A 68 -23.80 0.87 9.13
N CYS A 69 -23.04 0.43 8.13
CA CYS A 69 -22.68 -0.98 7.96
C CYS A 69 -21.95 -1.53 9.19
N ARG A 70 -21.06 -0.72 9.79
CA ARG A 70 -20.39 -1.07 11.04
C ARG A 70 -21.36 -1.26 12.20
N THR A 71 -22.43 -0.48 12.31
CA THR A 71 -23.44 -0.66 13.38
C THR A 71 -24.31 -1.90 13.18
N LEU A 72 -24.47 -2.37 11.94
CA LEU A 72 -25.28 -3.53 11.60
C LEU A 72 -24.56 -4.86 11.86
N LEU A 73 -23.22 -4.87 11.80
CA LEU A 73 -22.39 -6.06 11.99
C LEU A 73 -21.76 -6.07 13.40
N PRO A 74 -21.62 -7.24 14.05
CA PRO A 74 -20.80 -7.35 15.24
C PRO A 74 -19.36 -6.92 14.94
N GLN A 75 -18.76 -6.12 15.83
CA GLN A 75 -17.42 -5.53 15.66
C GLN A 75 -16.37 -6.56 15.19
N ARG A 76 -16.39 -7.79 15.72
CA ARG A 76 -15.49 -8.87 15.31
C ARG A 76 -15.57 -9.22 13.82
N HIS A 77 -16.77 -9.20 13.23
CA HIS A 77 -16.98 -9.51 11.82
C HIS A 77 -16.57 -8.33 10.95
N TRP A 78 -16.83 -7.11 11.42
CA TRP A 78 -16.37 -5.90 10.76
C TRP A 78 -14.85 -5.82 10.67
N ASP A 79 -14.14 -6.13 11.77
CA ASP A 79 -12.68 -6.14 11.80
C ASP A 79 -12.09 -7.26 10.94
N ALA A 80 -12.71 -8.45 10.94
CA ALA A 80 -12.32 -9.55 10.07
C ALA A 80 -12.51 -9.19 8.58
N LEU A 81 -13.63 -8.56 8.23
CA LEU A 81 -13.92 -8.09 6.89
C LEU A 81 -12.93 -7.03 6.42
N SER A 82 -12.62 -6.06 7.28
CA SER A 82 -11.63 -5.01 7.00
C SER A 82 -10.23 -5.60 6.79
N ARG A 83 -9.85 -6.61 7.59
CA ARG A 83 -8.58 -7.34 7.39
C ARG A 83 -8.56 -8.15 6.10
N GLN A 84 -9.67 -8.80 5.75
CA GLN A 84 -9.77 -9.58 4.53
C GLN A 84 -9.69 -8.68 3.29
N PHE A 85 -10.43 -7.56 3.29
CA PHE A 85 -10.31 -6.54 2.25
C PHE A 85 -8.87 -6.04 2.12
N PHE A 86 -8.20 -5.68 3.21
CA PHE A 86 -6.82 -5.18 3.17
C PHE A 86 -5.81 -6.18 2.59
N ARG A 87 -6.00 -7.48 2.87
CA ARG A 87 -5.09 -8.54 2.43
C ARG A 87 -5.35 -8.98 0.99
N ASP A 88 -6.62 -9.17 0.64
CA ASP A 88 -7.02 -9.85 -0.60
C ASP A 88 -7.26 -8.85 -1.74
N TRP A 89 -7.55 -7.58 -1.42
CA TRP A 89 -7.84 -6.57 -2.41
C TRP A 89 -6.57 -5.89 -2.92
N PHE A 90 -6.20 -6.23 -4.15
CA PHE A 90 -5.28 -5.42 -4.95
C PHE A 90 -6.06 -4.21 -5.46
N SER A 91 -5.88 -3.04 -4.84
CA SER A 91 -6.47 -1.81 -5.36
C SER A 91 -6.09 -1.60 -6.81
N HIS A 92 -7.09 -1.69 -7.69
CA HIS A 92 -6.94 -1.49 -9.12
C HIS A 92 -6.77 0.00 -9.41
N ARG A 93 -7.25 0.84 -8.49
CA ARG A 93 -7.02 2.27 -8.51
C ARG A 93 -6.11 2.68 -7.35
N PRO A 94 -4.92 3.24 -7.62
CA PRO A 94 -3.94 3.54 -6.58
C PRO A 94 -4.32 4.76 -5.72
N LEU A 95 -5.49 5.37 -5.94
CA LEU A 95 -5.88 6.63 -5.30
C LEU A 95 -6.72 6.37 -4.04
N PHE A 96 -6.28 6.97 -2.93
CA PHE A 96 -6.88 6.80 -1.61
C PHE A 96 -8.38 7.14 -1.53
N HIS A 97 -8.87 8.07 -2.35
CA HIS A 97 -10.28 8.47 -2.34
C HIS A 97 -11.21 7.43 -2.99
N GLU A 98 -10.67 6.47 -3.73
CA GLU A 98 -11.43 5.43 -4.44
C GLU A 98 -11.60 4.16 -3.59
N ILE A 99 -10.84 4.06 -2.49
CA ILE A 99 -10.91 2.96 -1.52
C ILE A 99 -12.34 2.67 -1.02
N PRO A 100 -13.25 3.64 -0.75
CA PRO A 100 -14.60 3.29 -0.31
C PRO A 100 -15.41 2.65 -1.44
N GLY A 101 -15.22 3.10 -2.68
CA GLY A 101 -15.88 2.53 -3.85
C GLY A 101 -15.40 1.10 -4.08
N GLU A 102 -14.08 0.88 -4.00
CA GLU A 102 -13.51 -0.47 -4.10
C GLU A 102 -13.95 -1.39 -2.95
N PHE A 103 -14.15 -0.87 -1.74
CA PHE A 103 -14.71 -1.63 -0.62
C PHE A 103 -16.17 -2.04 -0.89
N LEU A 104 -16.96 -1.17 -1.52
CA LEU A 104 -18.32 -1.51 -1.94
C LEU A 104 -18.34 -2.57 -3.04
N ASP A 105 -17.41 -2.52 -3.99
CA ASP A 105 -17.25 -3.53 -5.05
C ASP A 105 -16.81 -4.90 -4.48
N TYR A 106 -16.16 -4.90 -3.32
CA TYR A 106 -15.72 -6.11 -2.62
C TYR A 106 -16.82 -6.76 -1.74
N LEU A 107 -17.77 -5.97 -1.22
CA LEU A 107 -18.89 -6.43 -0.37
C LEU A 107 -19.93 -7.26 -1.15
#